data_AF-A0AAW1EVS5-F1
#
_entry.id   AF-A0AAW1EVS5-F1
#
_cell.length_a   1.000
_cell.length_b   1.000
_cell.length_c   1.000
_cell.angle_alpha   90.00
_cell.angle_beta   90.00
_cell.angle_gamma   90.00
#
_symmetry.space_group_name_H-M   'P 1'
#
loop_
_entity.id
_entity.type
_entity.pdbx_description
1 polymer ?
#
loop_
_entity_poly.entity_id
_entity_poly.type
_entity_poly.pdbx_seq_one_letter_code
_entity_poly.pdbx_strand_id
1 'polypeptide(L)'
;MVAGIEKRLFEGESERGKMPKYSLNDLDDELFRTAGEVFAVSIAQGGPAPRFMQEWCYDYLFSENLSSQGVHDSTLSPLIKMIEDASDMTPHIQAILDCGYTGKVDMEHKENILRAIRLHVKTKRMPMLQQLREGLKVYDLIKVMQTKPEECRSLFIFRDDDSVDSHYIMSHLAPELSVSGSSKQVKESKILEHFQDFLLELDDAQTDGDTAGQALTVSSDMQWMTRQAHRHLLLEDRQTFKLTVKFDHWCLNAMPNHTLECYPSVSACTDTITFPVAHIKDYESFKTLLQTAIKYGAGFDRV
;
A
#
# COMPACT_ATOMS: atom_id res chain seq x y z
N MET A 1 -1.17 10.45 0.46
CA MET A 1 -0.66 10.99 1.74
C MET A 1 0.20 9.97 2.48
N VAL A 2 -0.35 8.80 2.85
CA VAL A 2 0.38 7.71 3.55
C VAL A 2 1.66 7.26 2.83
N ALA A 3 1.64 7.07 1.51
CA ALA A 3 2.84 6.74 0.72
C ALA A 3 3.95 7.81 0.76
N GLY A 4 3.60 9.08 0.99
CA GLY A 4 4.58 10.16 1.14
C GLY A 4 5.26 10.12 2.52
N ILE A 5 4.48 9.80 3.56
CA ILE A 5 4.97 9.59 4.93
C ILE A 5 5.91 8.38 4.96
N GLU A 6 5.52 7.29 4.31
CA GLU A 6 6.32 6.08 4.18
C GLU A 6 7.72 6.37 3.60
N LYS A 7 7.80 7.13 2.50
CA LYS A 7 9.09 7.45 1.85
C LYS A 7 9.99 8.38 2.66
N ARG A 8 9.42 9.25 3.50
CA ARG A 8 10.17 10.26 4.25
C ARG A 8 10.59 9.77 5.64
N LEU A 9 9.65 9.20 6.38
CA LEU A 9 9.80 8.89 7.81
C LEU A 9 10.11 7.42 8.09
N PHE A 10 10.04 6.53 7.09
CA PHE A 10 10.31 5.11 7.27
C PHE A 10 11.42 4.63 6.32
N GLU A 11 12.19 3.65 6.78
CA GLU A 11 13.30 3.03 6.05
C GLU A 11 13.25 1.49 6.18
N GLY A 12 13.77 0.79 5.18
CA GLY A 12 13.74 -0.67 5.11
C GLY A 12 13.44 -1.16 3.70
N GLU A 13 13.65 -2.46 3.48
CA GLU A 13 13.35 -3.14 2.21
C GLU A 13 11.83 -3.36 2.10
N SER A 14 11.27 -3.08 0.92
CA SER A 14 9.82 -3.22 0.68
C SER A 14 9.31 -4.63 1.00
N GLU A 15 10.11 -5.67 0.73
CA GLU A 15 9.75 -7.09 0.90
C GLU A 15 9.78 -7.59 2.35
N ARG A 16 10.41 -6.84 3.27
CA ARG A 16 10.61 -7.27 4.68
C ARG A 16 9.98 -6.33 5.70
N GLY A 17 9.27 -5.31 5.21
CA GLY A 17 8.71 -4.23 6.01
C GLY A 17 9.76 -3.19 6.43
N LYS A 18 9.25 -2.03 6.78
CA LYS A 18 9.97 -0.80 7.13
C LYS A 18 9.87 -0.50 8.62
N MET A 19 10.84 0.25 9.10
CA MET A 19 10.89 0.80 10.44
C MET A 19 11.01 2.32 10.38
N PRO A 20 10.68 3.05 11.46
CA PRO A 20 10.91 4.49 11.51
C PRO A 20 12.38 4.81 11.22
N LYS A 21 12.64 5.86 10.45
CA LYS A 21 13.99 6.34 10.17
C LYS A 21 14.62 6.95 11.41
N TYR A 22 15.94 6.77 11.60
CA TYR A 22 16.65 7.54 12.64
C TYR A 22 16.73 9.01 12.23
N SER A 23 15.88 9.84 12.82
CA SER A 23 16.00 11.29 12.63
C SER A 23 15.59 12.00 13.90
N LEU A 24 16.57 12.63 14.55
CA LEU A 24 16.31 13.44 15.74
C LEU A 24 15.62 14.76 15.38
N ASN A 25 15.86 15.29 14.18
CA ASN A 25 15.18 16.49 13.70
C ASN A 25 13.69 16.21 13.46
N ASP A 26 13.36 15.12 12.75
CA ASP A 26 11.95 14.76 12.52
C ASP A 26 11.25 14.32 13.82
N LEU A 27 12.01 13.86 14.83
CA LEU A 27 11.51 13.59 16.18
C LEU A 27 11.22 14.88 16.95
N ASP A 28 12.13 15.86 16.90
CA ASP A 28 11.95 17.18 17.55
C ASP A 28 10.77 17.94 16.95
N ASP A 29 10.59 17.85 15.63
CA ASP A 29 9.47 18.45 14.89
C ASP A 29 8.12 17.70 15.08
N GLU A 30 8.06 16.67 15.94
CA GLU A 30 6.89 15.83 16.19
C GLU A 30 6.26 15.21 14.92
N LEU A 31 7.05 14.98 13.87
CA LEU A 31 6.53 14.47 12.60
C LEU A 31 6.06 13.02 12.70
N PHE A 32 6.65 12.22 13.59
CA PHE A 32 6.17 10.85 13.85
C PHE A 32 4.81 10.84 14.54
N ARG A 33 4.56 11.81 15.44
CA ARG A 33 3.24 11.99 16.03
C ARG A 33 2.21 12.36 14.96
N THR A 34 2.53 13.34 14.12
CA THR A 34 1.67 13.75 13.00
C THR A 34 1.38 12.58 12.06
N ALA A 35 2.38 11.73 11.77
CA ALA A 35 2.18 10.52 10.98
C ALA A 35 1.18 9.55 11.62
N GLY A 36 1.25 9.37 12.95
CA GLY A 36 0.31 8.54 13.70
C GLY A 36 -1.12 9.08 13.64
N GLU A 37 -1.28 10.40 13.75
CA GLU A 37 -2.58 11.06 13.60
C GLU A 37 -3.15 10.85 12.19
N VAL A 38 -2.32 11.01 11.14
CA VAL A 38 -2.72 10.76 9.75
C VAL A 38 -3.11 9.30 9.53
N PHE A 39 -2.40 8.34 10.13
CA PHE A 39 -2.77 6.92 10.03
C PHE A 39 -4.11 6.64 10.71
N ALA A 40 -4.33 7.20 11.90
CA ALA A 40 -5.60 7.06 12.61
C ALA A 40 -6.78 7.64 11.81
N VAL A 41 -6.62 8.84 11.26
CA VAL A 41 -7.62 9.48 10.40
C VAL A 41 -7.87 8.66 9.14
N SER A 42 -6.81 8.20 8.48
CA SER A 42 -6.91 7.39 7.27
C SER A 42 -7.71 6.12 7.54
N ILE A 43 -7.38 5.38 8.60
CA ILE A 43 -8.10 4.15 8.96
C ILE A 43 -9.56 4.45 9.33
N ALA A 44 -9.81 5.48 10.13
CA ALA A 44 -11.16 5.85 10.56
C ALA A 44 -12.07 6.27 9.39
N GLN A 45 -11.49 6.80 8.31
CA GLN A 45 -12.22 7.25 7.11
C GLN A 45 -12.25 6.20 5.99
N GLY A 46 -11.75 4.98 6.22
CA GLY A 46 -11.65 3.95 5.18
C GLY A 46 -10.60 4.26 4.09
N GLY A 47 -9.65 5.13 4.40
CA GLY A 47 -8.48 5.43 3.58
C GLY A 47 -7.38 4.36 3.66
N PRO A 48 -6.26 4.57 2.96
CA PRO A 48 -5.17 3.59 2.92
C PRO A 48 -4.50 3.41 4.30
N ALA A 49 -4.36 2.16 4.73
CA ALA A 49 -3.65 1.82 5.97
C ALA A 49 -2.13 1.78 5.72
N PRO A 50 -1.28 2.02 6.75
CA PRO A 50 0.17 2.13 6.62
C PRO A 50 0.88 0.76 6.48
N ARG A 51 0.34 -0.18 5.69
CA ARG A 51 0.71 -1.61 5.54
C ARG A 51 2.16 -1.90 5.07
N PHE A 52 3.14 -1.30 5.72
CA PHE A 52 4.54 -1.35 5.36
C PHE A 52 5.41 -1.54 6.59
N MET A 53 4.88 -1.64 7.81
CA MET A 53 5.69 -1.74 9.03
C MET A 53 6.20 -3.17 9.26
N GLN A 54 7.33 -3.30 9.95
CA GLN A 54 7.80 -4.57 10.50
C GLN A 54 6.96 -5.02 11.69
N GLU A 55 6.92 -6.34 11.93
CA GLU A 55 6.14 -6.97 12.99
C GLU A 55 6.50 -6.44 14.38
N TRP A 56 7.78 -6.30 14.68
CA TRP A 56 8.20 -5.78 15.98
C TRP A 56 7.78 -4.33 16.23
N CYS A 57 7.63 -3.51 15.17
CA CYS A 57 7.12 -2.15 15.29
C CYS A 57 5.65 -2.19 15.72
N TYR A 58 4.87 -3.05 15.07
CA TYR A 58 3.46 -3.26 15.42
C TYR A 58 3.30 -3.80 16.85
N ASP A 59 4.09 -4.80 17.24
CA ASP A 59 4.09 -5.35 18.60
C ASP A 59 4.33 -4.27 19.64
N TYR A 60 5.32 -3.41 19.40
CA TYR A 60 5.62 -2.29 20.29
C TYR A 60 4.45 -1.29 20.35
N LEU A 61 3.80 -1.01 19.21
CA LEU A 61 2.72 -0.03 19.12
C LEU A 61 1.49 -0.37 19.94
N PHE A 62 1.19 -1.64 20.24
CA PHE A 62 0.05 -1.99 21.12
C PHE A 62 0.48 -2.46 22.52
N SER A 63 1.65 -3.11 22.64
CA SER A 63 2.12 -3.73 23.89
C SER A 63 3.14 -2.93 24.70
N GLU A 64 3.80 -1.93 24.08
CA GLU A 64 4.96 -1.20 24.63
C GLU A 64 6.16 -2.09 24.99
N ASN A 65 6.10 -3.39 24.67
CA ASN A 65 7.15 -4.36 24.96
C ASN A 65 8.02 -4.60 23.74
N LEU A 66 9.31 -4.78 24.00
CA LEU A 66 10.27 -5.18 22.97
C LEU A 66 10.15 -6.70 22.76
N SER A 67 9.53 -7.13 21.65
CA SER A 67 9.60 -8.52 21.20
C SER A 67 11.07 -8.94 21.03
N SER A 68 11.41 -10.23 21.21
CA SER A 68 12.79 -10.71 21.15
C SER A 68 13.26 -11.10 19.74
N GLN A 69 12.35 -11.14 18.75
CA GLN A 69 12.64 -11.67 17.42
C GLN A 69 12.43 -10.64 16.29
N GLY A 70 13.01 -10.93 15.12
CA GLY A 70 12.65 -10.33 13.82
C GLY A 70 12.97 -8.84 13.64
N VAL A 71 14.23 -8.40 13.75
CA VAL A 71 14.63 -7.04 13.33
C VAL A 71 15.40 -7.11 12.02
N HIS A 72 14.89 -6.45 11.00
CA HIS A 72 15.60 -6.26 9.74
C HIS A 72 15.94 -4.78 9.56
N ASP A 73 17.08 -4.35 10.08
CA ASP A 73 17.58 -2.98 9.86
C ASP A 73 18.55 -2.97 8.69
N SER A 74 18.27 -2.25 7.61
CA SER A 74 19.17 -2.16 6.46
C SER A 74 20.55 -1.58 6.81
N THR A 75 20.66 -0.80 7.87
CA THR A 75 21.90 -0.14 8.31
C THR A 75 22.80 -1.07 9.12
N LEU A 76 22.20 -1.89 9.99
CA LEU A 76 22.93 -2.79 10.90
C LEU A 76 22.80 -4.28 10.53
N SER A 77 21.99 -4.64 9.53
CA SER A 77 21.95 -5.98 8.92
C SER A 77 23.31 -6.39 8.34
N PRO A 78 24.11 -5.51 7.71
CA PRO A 78 25.47 -5.85 7.31
C PRO A 78 26.35 -6.17 8.52
N LEU A 79 26.24 -5.43 9.63
CA LEU A 79 26.99 -5.70 10.86
C LEU A 79 26.57 -7.04 11.50
N ILE A 80 25.27 -7.33 11.51
CA ILE A 80 24.72 -8.61 11.99
C ILE A 80 25.27 -9.76 11.14
N LYS A 81 25.20 -9.67 9.81
CA LYS A 81 25.75 -10.67 8.88
C LYS A 81 27.26 -10.83 9.04
N MET A 82 28.00 -9.72 9.11
CA MET A 82 29.45 -9.74 9.32
C MET A 82 29.82 -10.46 10.63
N ILE A 83 29.08 -10.25 11.72
CA ILE A 83 29.30 -10.94 12.99
C ILE A 83 28.87 -12.42 12.92
N GLU A 84 27.78 -12.72 12.20
CA GLU A 84 27.32 -14.09 11.93
C GLU A 84 28.34 -14.90 11.10
N ASP A 85 29.05 -14.27 10.17
CA ASP A 85 30.04 -14.92 9.30
C ASP A 85 31.49 -14.80 9.82
N ALA A 86 31.75 -13.94 10.81
CA ALA A 86 33.09 -13.71 11.33
C ALA A 86 33.66 -14.92 12.09
N SER A 87 34.91 -15.26 11.77
CA SER A 87 35.77 -16.20 12.51
C SER A 87 36.58 -15.52 13.63
N ASP A 88 36.71 -14.19 13.57
CA ASP A 88 37.39 -13.34 14.56
C ASP A 88 36.56 -12.09 14.82
N MET A 89 36.34 -11.78 16.10
CA MET A 89 35.53 -10.64 16.57
C MET A 89 36.37 -9.37 16.77
N THR A 90 37.70 -9.48 16.76
CA THR A 90 38.64 -8.38 16.99
C THR A 90 38.40 -7.17 16.06
N PRO A 91 38.14 -7.33 14.76
CA PRO A 91 37.87 -6.21 13.86
C PRO A 91 36.56 -5.47 14.15
N HIS A 92 35.63 -6.10 14.87
CA HIS A 92 34.28 -5.59 15.10
C HIS A 92 34.06 -5.08 16.52
N ILE A 93 35.08 -5.14 17.40
CA ILE A 93 34.98 -4.72 18.80
C ILE A 93 34.42 -3.30 18.92
N GLN A 94 34.96 -2.33 18.20
CA GLN A 94 34.52 -0.94 18.32
C GLN A 94 33.04 -0.78 17.94
N ALA A 95 32.61 -1.40 16.84
CA ALA A 95 31.21 -1.34 16.39
C ALA A 95 30.25 -2.01 17.40
N ILE A 96 30.69 -3.10 18.05
CA ILE A 96 29.94 -3.80 19.09
C ILE A 96 29.82 -2.94 20.35
N LEU A 97 30.90 -2.28 20.76
CA LEU A 97 30.92 -1.35 21.89
C LEU A 97 30.05 -0.11 21.62
N ASP A 98 30.07 0.43 20.41
CA ASP A 98 29.21 1.54 19.96
C ASP A 98 27.72 1.15 19.94
N CYS A 99 27.42 -0.15 19.95
CA CYS A 99 26.08 -0.70 20.15
C CYS A 99 25.69 -0.87 21.63
N GLY A 100 26.55 -0.45 22.57
CA GLY A 100 26.28 -0.52 24.01
C GLY A 100 26.52 -1.90 24.62
N TYR A 101 27.18 -2.82 23.93
CA TYR A 101 27.58 -4.09 24.51
C TYR A 101 28.75 -3.90 25.48
N THR A 102 28.58 -4.28 26.75
CA THR A 102 29.60 -4.12 27.80
C THR A 102 30.22 -5.43 28.24
N GLY A 103 29.90 -6.54 27.56
CA GLY A 103 30.42 -7.87 27.87
C GLY A 103 31.78 -8.15 27.21
N LYS A 104 32.30 -9.36 27.45
CA LYS A 104 33.50 -9.83 26.73
C LYS A 104 33.16 -10.07 25.27
N VAL A 105 33.94 -9.48 24.37
CA VAL A 105 33.76 -9.64 22.93
C VAL A 105 34.58 -10.84 22.47
N ASP A 106 33.95 -12.00 22.39
CA ASP A 106 34.55 -13.25 21.93
C ASP A 106 33.50 -14.11 21.18
N MET A 107 33.97 -15.24 20.61
CA MET A 107 33.11 -16.15 19.86
C MET A 107 32.12 -16.92 20.74
N GLU A 108 32.40 -17.12 22.03
CA GLU A 108 31.50 -17.80 22.97
C GLU A 108 30.27 -16.92 23.29
N HIS A 109 30.44 -15.60 23.27
CA HIS A 109 29.39 -14.62 23.55
C HIS A 109 28.73 -14.05 22.29
N LYS A 110 28.97 -14.65 21.11
CA LYS A 110 28.43 -14.21 19.82
C LYS A 110 26.91 -13.97 19.83
N GLU A 111 26.13 -14.88 20.40
CA GLU A 111 24.67 -14.71 20.53
C GLU A 111 24.28 -13.53 21.42
N ASN A 112 25.04 -13.27 22.49
CA ASN A 112 24.80 -12.12 23.36
C ASN A 112 25.12 -10.80 22.65
N ILE A 113 26.17 -10.78 21.83
CA ILE A 113 26.55 -9.64 20.99
C ILE A 113 25.44 -9.36 19.97
N LEU A 114 24.99 -10.38 19.23
CA LEU A 114 23.90 -10.25 18.26
C LEU A 114 22.61 -9.77 18.90
N ARG A 115 22.27 -10.28 20.09
CA ARG A 115 21.12 -9.81 20.87
C ARG A 115 21.26 -8.35 21.29
N ALA A 116 22.45 -7.92 21.72
CA ALA A 116 22.70 -6.52 22.09
C ALA A 116 22.59 -5.58 20.90
N ILE A 117 23.11 -5.96 19.74
CA ILE A 117 22.98 -5.18 18.50
C ILE A 117 21.52 -5.07 18.08
N ARG A 118 20.76 -6.19 18.10
CA ARG A 118 19.31 -6.17 17.82
C ARG A 118 18.56 -5.27 18.81
N LEU A 119 18.95 -5.28 20.09
CA LEU A 119 18.35 -4.42 21.11
C LEU A 119 18.69 -2.94 20.90
N HIS A 120 19.92 -2.63 20.49
CA HIS A 120 20.37 -1.27 20.16
C HIS A 120 19.54 -0.66 19.02
N VAL A 121 19.28 -1.45 17.96
CA VAL A 121 18.42 -1.03 16.86
C VAL A 121 17.03 -0.64 17.37
N LYS A 122 16.40 -1.52 18.16
CA LYS A 122 15.06 -1.28 18.68
C LYS A 122 15.02 -0.05 19.58
N THR A 123 15.95 0.05 20.54
CA THR A 123 16.00 1.15 21.51
C THR A 123 16.24 2.50 20.84
N LYS A 124 17.07 2.56 19.80
CA LYS A 124 17.26 3.78 18.99
C LYS A 124 15.99 4.28 18.29
N ARG A 125 15.00 3.42 18.05
CA ARG A 125 13.74 3.77 17.37
C ARG A 125 12.55 3.87 18.30
N MET A 126 12.71 3.52 19.58
CA MET A 126 11.65 3.64 20.59
C MET A 126 11.07 5.05 20.69
N PRO A 127 11.86 6.15 20.72
CA PRO A 127 11.30 7.50 20.83
C PRO A 127 10.36 7.85 19.67
N MET A 128 10.70 7.44 18.45
CA MET A 128 9.88 7.65 17.25
C MET A 128 8.57 6.84 17.33
N LEU A 129 8.66 5.57 17.75
CA LEU A 129 7.48 4.73 17.94
C LEU A 129 6.58 5.22 19.07
N GLN A 130 7.15 5.80 20.12
CA GLN A 130 6.38 6.43 21.21
C GLN A 130 5.60 7.63 20.68
N GLN A 131 6.23 8.54 19.95
CA GLN A 131 5.52 9.65 19.32
C GLN A 131 4.44 9.18 18.35
N LEU A 132 4.75 8.17 17.52
CA LEU A 132 3.79 7.57 16.61
C LEU A 132 2.57 7.01 17.35
N ARG A 133 2.80 6.30 18.46
CA ARG A 133 1.75 5.78 19.35
C ARG A 133 0.89 6.90 19.93
N GLU A 134 1.48 8.03 20.33
CA GLU A 134 0.70 9.19 20.78
C GLU A 134 -0.24 9.71 19.69
N GLY A 135 0.22 9.79 18.44
CA GLY A 135 -0.65 10.16 17.32
C GLY A 135 -1.77 9.16 17.04
N LEU A 136 -1.49 7.87 17.20
CA LEU A 136 -2.48 6.80 17.05
C LEU A 136 -3.54 6.78 18.18
N LYS A 137 -3.39 7.57 19.26
CA LYS A 137 -4.46 7.71 20.27
C LYS A 137 -5.68 8.44 19.72
N VAL A 138 -5.54 9.16 18.60
CA VAL A 138 -6.67 9.79 17.92
C VAL A 138 -7.69 8.70 17.51
N TYR A 139 -8.98 9.01 17.68
CA TYR A 139 -10.10 8.07 17.51
C TYR A 139 -10.02 6.80 18.38
N ASP A 140 -9.24 6.82 19.48
CA ASP A 140 -9.07 5.66 20.36
C ASP A 140 -8.52 4.41 19.64
N LEU A 141 -7.82 4.58 18.52
CA LEU A 141 -7.33 3.47 17.70
C LEU A 141 -6.39 2.54 18.49
N ILE A 142 -5.57 3.07 19.40
CA ILE A 142 -4.75 2.25 20.31
C ILE A 142 -5.59 1.28 21.15
N LYS A 143 -6.76 1.69 21.66
CA LYS A 143 -7.63 0.79 22.44
C LYS A 143 -8.20 -0.32 21.55
N VAL A 144 -8.53 0.00 20.30
CA VAL A 144 -9.01 -0.98 19.31
C VAL A 144 -7.90 -1.98 19.00
N MET A 145 -6.67 -1.52 18.76
CA MET A 145 -5.50 -2.38 18.54
C MET A 145 -5.24 -3.31 19.73
N GLN A 146 -5.42 -2.82 20.96
CA GLN A 146 -5.27 -3.64 22.16
C GLN A 146 -6.40 -4.67 22.34
N THR A 147 -7.61 -4.35 21.86
CA THR A 147 -8.76 -5.26 21.95
C THR A 147 -8.72 -6.33 20.86
N LYS A 148 -8.22 -5.98 19.67
CA LYS A 148 -8.22 -6.81 18.46
C LYS A 148 -6.85 -6.78 17.75
N PRO A 149 -5.77 -7.28 18.40
CA PRO A 149 -4.42 -7.17 17.86
C PRO A 149 -4.25 -7.94 16.55
N GLU A 150 -4.87 -9.10 16.38
CA GLU A 150 -4.76 -9.89 15.13
C GLU A 150 -5.48 -9.25 13.95
N GLU A 151 -6.66 -8.63 14.18
CA GLU A 151 -7.41 -7.96 13.11
C GLU A 151 -6.70 -6.67 12.67
N CYS A 152 -6.17 -5.90 13.62
CA CYS A 152 -5.42 -4.69 13.30
C CYS A 152 -4.04 -4.99 12.70
N ARG A 153 -3.53 -6.21 12.85
CA ARG A 153 -2.21 -6.59 12.36
C ARG A 153 -2.04 -6.37 10.85
N SER A 154 -3.08 -6.70 10.07
CA SER A 154 -3.11 -6.54 8.61
C SER A 154 -3.15 -5.07 8.15
N LEU A 155 -3.46 -4.13 9.05
CA LEU A 155 -3.49 -2.70 8.74
C LEU A 155 -2.10 -2.06 8.72
N PHE A 156 -1.18 -2.59 9.52
CA PHE A 156 0.12 -1.98 9.76
C PHE A 156 1.27 -2.80 9.19
N ILE A 157 1.22 -4.13 9.29
CA ILE A 157 2.32 -4.98 8.88
C ILE A 157 2.30 -5.19 7.35
N PHE A 158 3.48 -5.20 6.76
CA PHE A 158 3.67 -5.61 5.37
C PHE A 158 3.13 -7.03 5.12
N ARG A 159 2.32 -7.21 4.07
CA ARG A 159 1.92 -8.52 3.55
C ARG A 159 2.14 -8.54 2.04
N ASP A 160 2.81 -9.59 1.59
CA ASP A 160 3.18 -9.82 0.18
C ASP A 160 1.96 -10.10 -0.73
N ASP A 161 0.79 -10.40 -0.14
CA ASP A 161 -0.27 -11.17 -0.80
C ASP A 161 -1.58 -10.39 -1.11
N ASP A 162 -1.54 -9.05 -1.08
CA ASP A 162 -2.75 -8.21 -1.16
C ASP A 162 -2.72 -7.14 -2.27
N SER A 163 -1.76 -7.18 -3.19
CA SER A 163 -1.83 -6.35 -4.41
C SER A 163 -3.12 -6.71 -5.16
N VAL A 164 -3.89 -5.71 -5.56
CA VAL A 164 -5.08 -5.96 -6.38
C VAL A 164 -4.59 -6.46 -7.72
N ASP A 165 -4.95 -7.69 -8.07
CA ASP A 165 -4.67 -8.26 -9.40
C ASP A 165 -5.90 -8.08 -10.30
N SER A 166 -5.68 -8.28 -11.60
CA SER A 166 -6.74 -8.24 -12.61
C SER A 166 -7.90 -9.18 -12.24
N HIS A 167 -7.58 -10.37 -11.72
CA HIS A 167 -8.56 -11.38 -11.35
C HIS A 167 -9.54 -10.89 -10.26
N TYR A 168 -9.04 -10.20 -9.25
CA TYR A 168 -9.83 -9.63 -8.17
C TYR A 168 -10.84 -8.62 -8.74
N ILE A 169 -10.39 -7.65 -9.54
CA ILE A 169 -11.29 -6.66 -10.16
C ILE A 169 -12.35 -7.36 -11.03
N MET A 170 -11.93 -8.33 -11.87
CA MET A 170 -12.84 -9.08 -12.76
C MET A 170 -13.89 -9.86 -11.99
N SER A 171 -13.52 -10.50 -10.88
CA SER A 171 -14.45 -11.28 -10.06
C SER A 171 -15.54 -10.43 -9.38
N HIS A 172 -15.28 -9.14 -9.19
CA HIS A 172 -16.19 -8.20 -8.53
C HIS A 172 -16.98 -7.32 -9.50
N LEU A 173 -16.79 -7.45 -10.83
CA LEU A 173 -17.58 -6.71 -11.80
C LEU A 173 -19.04 -7.15 -11.80
N ALA A 174 -19.93 -6.16 -11.72
CA ALA A 174 -21.37 -6.31 -11.86
C ALA A 174 -21.88 -5.45 -13.04
N PRO A 175 -21.75 -5.93 -14.29
CA PRO A 175 -22.16 -5.16 -15.46
C PRO A 175 -23.69 -5.12 -15.64
N GLU A 176 -24.24 -3.91 -15.80
CA GLU A 176 -25.63 -3.66 -16.19
C GLU A 176 -25.77 -3.78 -17.72
N LEU A 177 -25.82 -5.02 -18.22
CA LEU A 177 -25.94 -5.30 -19.65
C LEU A 177 -27.34 -4.98 -20.20
N SER A 178 -27.37 -4.50 -21.43
CA SER A 178 -28.56 -4.40 -22.27
C SER A 178 -29.15 -5.76 -22.58
N VAL A 179 -30.41 -5.78 -23.05
CA VAL A 179 -31.18 -6.99 -23.37
C VAL A 179 -30.36 -8.00 -24.19
N SER A 180 -30.39 -9.27 -23.74
CA SER A 180 -29.67 -10.38 -24.36
C SER A 180 -29.98 -10.51 -25.85
N GLY A 181 -28.94 -10.53 -26.68
CA GLY A 181 -29.02 -10.60 -28.14
C GLY A 181 -29.16 -9.25 -28.86
N SER A 182 -29.15 -8.12 -28.14
CA SER A 182 -29.16 -6.80 -28.76
C SER A 182 -27.79 -6.39 -29.32
N SER A 183 -27.78 -5.56 -30.36
CA SER A 183 -26.55 -4.96 -30.89
C SER A 183 -25.83 -4.07 -29.87
N LYS A 184 -26.55 -3.59 -28.85
CA LYS A 184 -25.98 -2.87 -27.70
C LYS A 184 -25.18 -3.81 -26.82
N GLN A 185 -25.75 -4.96 -26.44
CA GLN A 185 -25.05 -5.96 -25.63
C GLN A 185 -23.75 -6.42 -26.27
N VAL A 186 -23.74 -6.65 -27.60
CA VAL A 186 -22.51 -7.04 -28.32
C VAL A 186 -21.39 -6.00 -28.15
N LYS A 187 -21.73 -4.70 -28.18
CA LYS A 187 -20.76 -3.63 -27.97
C LYS A 187 -20.31 -3.54 -26.51
N GLU A 188 -21.23 -3.74 -25.57
CA GLU A 188 -20.94 -3.74 -24.12
C GLU A 188 -20.00 -4.90 -23.74
N SER A 189 -20.25 -6.11 -24.24
CA SER A 189 -19.37 -7.26 -24.04
C SER A 189 -17.98 -7.02 -24.61
N LYS A 190 -17.87 -6.40 -25.79
CA LYS A 190 -16.58 -6.05 -26.39
C LYS A 190 -15.78 -5.05 -25.52
N ILE A 191 -16.47 -4.10 -24.89
CA ILE A 191 -15.82 -3.15 -23.96
C ILE A 191 -15.33 -3.88 -22.70
N LEU A 192 -16.09 -4.85 -22.19
CA LEU A 192 -15.65 -5.67 -21.05
C LEU A 192 -14.43 -6.53 -21.40
N GLU A 193 -14.39 -7.12 -22.60
CA GLU A 193 -13.23 -7.85 -23.10
C GLU A 193 -12.00 -6.94 -23.18
N HIS A 194 -12.14 -5.73 -23.76
CA HIS A 194 -11.06 -4.75 -23.79
C HIS A 194 -10.61 -4.31 -22.39
N PHE A 195 -11.53 -4.19 -21.43
CA PHE A 195 -11.18 -3.86 -20.06
C PHE A 195 -10.43 -5.01 -19.36
N GLN A 196 -10.81 -6.25 -19.63
CA GLN A 196 -10.11 -7.44 -19.14
C GLN A 196 -8.70 -7.52 -19.72
N ASP A 197 -8.54 -7.37 -21.03
CA ASP A 197 -7.24 -7.38 -21.71
C ASP A 197 -6.32 -6.30 -21.16
N PHE A 198 -6.88 -5.10 -20.90
CA PHE A 198 -6.15 -3.99 -20.31
C PHE A 198 -5.61 -4.29 -18.91
N LEU A 199 -6.42 -4.87 -18.03
CA LEU A 199 -5.97 -5.22 -16.68
C LEU A 199 -4.92 -6.34 -16.68
N LEU A 200 -5.05 -7.31 -17.59
CA LEU A 200 -4.05 -8.38 -17.76
C LEU A 200 -2.71 -7.80 -18.21
N GLU A 201 -2.70 -6.88 -19.18
CA GLU A 201 -1.47 -6.21 -19.61
C GLU A 201 -0.78 -5.43 -18.49
N LEU A 202 -1.56 -4.87 -17.54
CA LEU A 202 -1.00 -4.17 -16.38
C LEU A 202 -0.42 -5.09 -15.33
N ASP A 203 -0.94 -6.31 -15.18
CA ASP A 203 -0.33 -7.34 -14.33
C ASP A 203 0.97 -7.85 -14.94
N ASP A 204 0.98 -8.16 -16.24
CA ASP A 204 2.18 -8.63 -16.94
C ASP A 204 3.31 -7.59 -16.88
N ALA A 205 2.99 -6.30 -17.09
CA ALA A 205 3.96 -5.20 -17.02
C ALA A 205 4.55 -4.95 -15.62
N GLN A 206 3.93 -5.45 -14.55
CA GLN A 206 4.47 -5.34 -13.18
C GLN A 206 5.53 -6.40 -12.87
N THR A 207 5.59 -7.50 -13.64
CA THR A 207 6.54 -8.60 -13.41
C THR A 207 7.93 -8.35 -14.01
N ASP A 208 8.04 -7.44 -14.97
CA ASP A 208 9.31 -7.01 -15.57
C ASP A 208 9.88 -5.80 -14.81
N GLY A 209 10.91 -6.04 -14.01
CA GLY A 209 11.40 -5.13 -12.99
C GLY A 209 11.83 -3.72 -13.40
N ASP A 210 11.77 -2.84 -12.40
CA ASP A 210 12.71 -1.73 -12.19
C ASP A 210 12.64 -0.53 -13.15
N THR A 211 11.44 -0.05 -13.49
CA THR A 211 11.28 1.35 -13.94
C THR A 211 10.47 2.14 -12.93
N ALA A 212 11.17 2.75 -11.97
CA ALA A 212 10.66 3.77 -11.07
C ALA A 212 10.25 5.03 -11.86
N GLY A 213 9.07 4.99 -12.50
CA GLY A 213 8.55 6.10 -13.27
C GLY A 213 7.13 5.83 -13.76
N GLN A 214 6.13 6.29 -12.99
CA GLN A 214 4.78 6.62 -13.47
C GLN A 214 4.06 5.55 -14.33
N ALA A 215 4.40 4.27 -14.17
CA ALA A 215 3.68 3.17 -14.80
C ALA A 215 2.31 3.02 -14.11
N LEU A 216 1.27 2.92 -14.93
CA LEU A 216 -0.07 2.59 -14.47
C LEU A 216 -0.04 1.16 -13.89
N THR A 217 -0.76 0.92 -12.80
CA THR A 217 -0.82 -0.42 -12.16
C THR A 217 -2.28 -0.79 -11.94
N VAL A 218 -2.58 -2.07 -11.79
CA VAL A 218 -3.94 -2.53 -11.47
C VAL A 218 -4.45 -1.91 -10.16
N SER A 219 -3.54 -1.67 -9.20
CA SER A 219 -3.86 -0.97 -7.96
C SER A 219 -4.22 0.51 -8.19
N SER A 220 -3.58 1.18 -9.15
CA SER A 220 -3.92 2.55 -9.56
C SER A 220 -5.31 2.61 -10.21
N ASP A 221 -5.67 1.60 -11.00
CA ASP A 221 -6.99 1.52 -11.64
C ASP A 221 -8.09 1.29 -10.61
N MET A 222 -7.87 0.35 -9.69
CA MET A 222 -8.76 0.11 -8.56
C MET A 222 -8.95 1.38 -7.73
N GLN A 223 -7.85 2.11 -7.47
CA GLN A 223 -7.90 3.39 -6.77
C GLN A 223 -8.72 4.43 -7.53
N TRP A 224 -8.56 4.52 -8.85
CA TRP A 224 -9.33 5.47 -9.63
C TRP A 224 -10.83 5.13 -9.58
N MET A 225 -11.20 3.84 -9.67
CA MET A 225 -12.58 3.38 -9.65
C MET A 225 -13.27 3.50 -8.28
N THR A 226 -12.57 3.17 -7.20
CA THR A 226 -13.18 2.98 -5.86
C THR A 226 -12.59 3.89 -4.78
N ARG A 227 -11.56 4.68 -5.12
CA ARG A 227 -10.70 5.41 -4.18
C ARG A 227 -9.88 4.54 -3.23
N GLN A 228 -9.97 3.22 -3.35
CA GLN A 228 -9.14 2.27 -2.61
C GLN A 228 -8.22 1.53 -3.58
N ALA A 229 -6.91 1.61 -3.36
CA ALA A 229 -5.91 0.90 -4.18
C ALA A 229 -5.72 -0.57 -3.79
N HIS A 230 -6.35 -1.02 -2.71
CA HIS A 230 -6.05 -2.28 -2.03
C HIS A 230 -7.26 -3.20 -1.99
N ARG A 231 -7.01 -4.51 -1.87
CA ARG A 231 -8.08 -5.47 -1.59
C ARG A 231 -8.71 -5.16 -0.23
N HIS A 232 -10.03 -5.27 -0.16
CA HIS A 232 -10.78 -5.15 1.10
C HIS A 232 -10.15 -6.04 2.17
N LEU A 233 -10.08 -5.56 3.40
CA LEU A 233 -9.37 -6.27 4.48
C LEU A 233 -10.18 -7.43 5.04
N LEU A 234 -11.48 -7.20 5.21
CA LEU A 234 -12.39 -8.19 5.77
C LEU A 234 -12.93 -9.08 4.65
N LEU A 235 -13.03 -10.38 4.94
CA LEU A 235 -13.61 -11.35 4.01
C LEU A 235 -15.08 -11.04 3.69
N GLU A 236 -15.82 -10.51 4.66
CA GLU A 236 -17.22 -10.09 4.49
C GLU A 236 -17.33 -8.91 3.51
N ASP A 237 -16.44 -7.92 3.62
CA ASP A 237 -16.36 -6.78 2.69
C ASP A 237 -15.97 -7.26 1.29
N ARG A 238 -15.01 -8.20 1.19
CA ARG A 238 -14.66 -8.83 -0.10
C ARG A 238 -15.88 -9.49 -0.75
N GLN A 239 -16.70 -10.22 0.01
CA GLN A 239 -17.87 -10.93 -0.53
C GLN A 239 -19.02 -10.01 -0.96
N THR A 240 -19.14 -8.85 -0.31
CA THR A 240 -20.23 -7.89 -0.55
C THR A 240 -19.86 -6.83 -1.59
N PHE A 241 -18.57 -6.58 -1.79
CA PHE A 241 -18.06 -5.62 -2.76
C PHE A 241 -18.45 -5.99 -4.19
N LYS A 242 -19.01 -5.01 -4.91
CA LYS A 242 -19.42 -5.12 -6.31
C LYS A 242 -19.14 -3.80 -7.03
N LEU A 243 -18.38 -3.89 -8.11
CA LEU A 243 -18.10 -2.77 -9.00
C LEU A 243 -19.15 -2.74 -10.12
N THR A 244 -20.09 -1.81 -10.03
CA THR A 244 -21.17 -1.67 -11.02
C THR A 244 -20.62 -1.07 -12.31
N VAL A 245 -20.81 -1.76 -13.43
CA VAL A 245 -20.38 -1.27 -14.75
C VAL A 245 -21.60 -0.86 -15.56
N LYS A 246 -21.65 0.39 -15.99
CA LYS A 246 -22.71 0.96 -16.84
C LYS A 246 -22.17 1.33 -18.21
N PHE A 247 -23.07 1.38 -19.18
CA PHE A 247 -22.72 1.65 -20.57
C PHE A 247 -23.55 2.82 -21.10
N ASP A 248 -22.88 3.91 -21.46
CA ASP A 248 -23.54 5.07 -22.06
C ASP A 248 -23.56 4.94 -23.59
N HIS A 249 -24.77 4.72 -24.11
CA HIS A 249 -25.07 4.65 -25.55
C HIS A 249 -25.64 5.96 -26.12
N TRP A 250 -25.81 6.99 -25.29
CA TRP A 250 -26.60 8.18 -25.61
C TRP A 250 -25.78 9.45 -25.84
N CYS A 251 -24.45 9.38 -25.81
CA CYS A 251 -23.61 10.56 -26.02
C CYS A 251 -23.92 11.32 -27.33
N LEU A 252 -24.26 10.62 -28.42
CA LEU A 252 -24.64 11.24 -29.71
C LEU A 252 -26.02 11.90 -29.69
N ASN A 253 -26.92 11.48 -28.80
CA ASN A 253 -28.24 12.11 -28.64
C ASN A 253 -28.15 13.34 -27.72
N ALA A 254 -27.29 13.27 -26.69
CA ALA A 254 -27.07 14.37 -25.75
C ALA A 254 -26.24 15.51 -26.37
N MET A 255 -25.24 15.20 -27.20
CA MET A 255 -24.46 16.18 -27.96
C MET A 255 -24.23 15.71 -29.40
N PRO A 256 -25.04 16.16 -30.37
CA PRO A 256 -25.04 15.64 -31.75
C PRO A 256 -23.73 15.80 -32.54
N ASN A 257 -22.82 16.70 -32.13
CA ASN A 257 -21.63 17.09 -32.90
C ASN A 257 -20.33 17.06 -32.10
N HIS A 258 -20.27 16.35 -30.96
CA HIS A 258 -19.02 16.28 -30.21
C HIS A 258 -17.99 15.43 -30.98
N THR A 259 -16.83 16.01 -31.23
CA THR A 259 -15.67 15.37 -31.88
C THR A 259 -14.66 14.83 -30.88
N LEU A 260 -14.82 15.18 -29.59
CA LEU A 260 -13.99 14.71 -28.49
C LEU A 260 -14.44 13.32 -28.05
N GLU A 261 -13.48 12.42 -27.83
CA GLU A 261 -13.75 11.14 -27.18
C GLU A 261 -14.42 11.39 -25.82
N CYS A 262 -15.58 10.76 -25.59
CA CYS A 262 -16.18 10.74 -24.27
C CYS A 262 -15.25 9.97 -23.32
N TYR A 263 -14.97 10.53 -22.15
CA TYR A 263 -14.21 9.83 -21.12
C TYR A 263 -15.14 9.00 -20.22
N PRO A 264 -14.63 7.90 -19.64
CA PRO A 264 -15.37 7.12 -18.67
C PRO A 264 -15.57 7.94 -17.40
N SER A 265 -16.77 7.86 -16.84
CA SER A 265 -17.10 8.55 -15.59
C SER A 265 -17.11 7.57 -14.43
N VAL A 266 -16.50 7.95 -13.32
CA VAL A 266 -16.44 7.13 -12.10
C VAL A 266 -17.18 7.83 -10.96
N SER A 267 -18.01 7.06 -10.27
CA SER A 267 -18.58 7.41 -8.98
C SER A 267 -18.03 6.45 -7.93
N ALA A 268 -16.93 6.85 -7.28
CA ALA A 268 -16.27 6.04 -6.26
C ALA A 268 -17.10 5.85 -4.99
N CYS A 269 -18.08 6.72 -4.71
CA CYS A 269 -18.97 6.55 -3.55
C CYS A 269 -20.03 5.45 -3.76
N THR A 270 -20.26 5.05 -5.01
CA THR A 270 -21.25 4.03 -5.38
C THR A 270 -20.60 2.86 -6.11
N ASP A 271 -19.27 2.79 -6.11
CA ASP A 271 -18.48 1.80 -6.85
C ASP A 271 -19.02 1.60 -8.27
N THR A 272 -19.20 2.70 -9.00
CA THR A 272 -19.81 2.68 -10.33
C THR A 272 -18.88 3.30 -11.36
N ILE A 273 -18.61 2.55 -12.43
CA ILE A 273 -17.92 3.04 -13.62
C ILE A 273 -18.88 3.04 -14.81
N THR A 274 -18.87 4.11 -15.59
CA THR A 274 -19.68 4.22 -16.81
C THR A 274 -18.76 4.35 -18.03
N PHE A 275 -18.83 3.39 -18.94
CA PHE A 275 -18.08 3.39 -20.18
C PHE A 275 -18.90 3.99 -21.34
N PRO A 276 -18.34 4.92 -22.12
CA PRO A 276 -18.99 5.43 -23.32
C PRO A 276 -18.85 4.45 -24.47
N VAL A 277 -19.95 4.07 -25.12
CA VAL A 277 -19.95 2.98 -26.11
C VAL A 277 -19.75 3.47 -27.55
N ALA A 278 -20.13 4.72 -27.86
CA ALA A 278 -20.25 5.15 -29.25
C ALA A 278 -18.91 5.28 -30.00
N HIS A 279 -17.82 5.56 -29.29
CA HIS A 279 -16.52 5.93 -29.88
C HIS A 279 -15.44 4.87 -29.73
N ILE A 280 -15.68 3.85 -28.91
CA ILE A 280 -14.71 2.77 -28.65
C ILE A 280 -14.84 1.72 -29.75
N LYS A 281 -13.94 1.78 -30.74
CA LYS A 281 -13.93 0.86 -31.90
C LYS A 281 -12.92 -0.27 -31.76
N ASP A 282 -11.74 0.05 -31.25
CA ASP A 282 -10.58 -0.81 -31.10
C ASP A 282 -9.96 -0.70 -29.71
N TYR A 283 -9.14 -1.69 -29.38
CA TYR A 283 -8.48 -1.82 -28.09
C TYR A 283 -7.47 -0.69 -27.80
N GLU A 284 -6.71 -0.24 -28.79
CA GLU A 284 -5.71 0.83 -28.60
C GLU A 284 -6.38 2.17 -28.25
N SER A 285 -7.51 2.48 -28.89
CA SER A 285 -8.34 3.63 -28.55
C SER A 285 -8.89 3.51 -27.13
N PHE A 286 -9.39 2.33 -26.74
CA PHE A 286 -9.84 2.05 -25.37
C PHE A 286 -8.72 2.28 -24.35
N LYS A 287 -7.55 1.70 -24.59
CA LYS A 287 -6.37 1.78 -23.72
C LYS A 287 -5.89 3.21 -23.53
N THR A 288 -5.75 3.96 -24.62
CA THR A 288 -5.31 5.38 -24.57
C THR A 288 -6.29 6.23 -23.76
N LEU A 289 -7.58 6.02 -23.99
CA LEU A 289 -8.66 6.71 -23.30
C LEU A 289 -8.67 6.41 -21.80
N LEU A 290 -8.49 5.15 -21.41
CA LEU A 290 -8.48 4.73 -20.01
C LEU A 290 -7.22 5.22 -19.29
N GLN A 291 -6.04 5.08 -19.90
CA GLN A 291 -4.78 5.63 -19.37
C GLN A 291 -4.86 7.14 -19.14
N THR A 292 -5.45 7.86 -20.08
CA THR A 292 -5.66 9.31 -19.97
C THR A 292 -6.66 9.63 -18.85
N ALA A 293 -7.77 8.90 -18.78
CA ALA A 293 -8.79 9.09 -17.75
C ALA A 293 -8.24 8.86 -16.33
N ILE A 294 -7.38 7.86 -16.14
CA ILE A 294 -6.79 7.58 -14.83
C ILE A 294 -5.71 8.62 -14.50
N LYS A 295 -4.86 8.98 -15.46
CA LYS A 295 -3.78 9.96 -15.26
C LYS A 295 -4.30 11.34 -14.86
N TYR A 296 -5.39 11.80 -15.48
CA TYR A 296 -5.94 13.14 -15.23
C TYR A 296 -7.19 13.14 -14.34
N GLY A 297 -7.89 12.02 -14.20
CA GLY A 297 -9.09 11.88 -13.35
C GLY A 297 -8.81 11.49 -11.91
N ALA A 298 -7.56 11.17 -11.54
CA ALA A 298 -7.16 10.90 -10.15
C ALA A 298 -7.04 12.17 -9.29
N GLY A 299 -7.03 13.36 -9.90
CA GLY A 299 -6.98 14.66 -9.20
C GLY A 299 -8.37 15.17 -8.79
N PHE A 300 -8.48 15.78 -7.60
CA PHE A 300 -9.67 16.51 -7.14
C PHE A 300 -9.79 17.90 -7.77
N ASP A 301 -9.31 18.09 -9.01
CA ASP A 301 -9.43 19.37 -9.67
C ASP A 301 -10.87 19.51 -10.16
N ARG A 302 -11.71 20.09 -9.30
CA ARG A 302 -12.91 20.78 -9.76
C ARG A 302 -12.44 21.89 -10.70
N VAL A 303 -12.91 21.83 -11.94
CA VAL A 303 -12.94 22.95 -12.90
C VAL A 303 -13.47 24.21 -12.20
#